data_AF-A0A6N8JPV9-F1
#
_entry.id   AF-A0A6N8JPV9-F1
#
_cell.length_a   1.000
_cell.length_b   1.000
_cell.length_c   1.000
_cell.angle_alpha   90.00
_cell.angle_beta   90.00
_cell.angle_gamma   90.00
#
_symmetry.space_group_name_H-M   'P 1'
#
loop_
_entity.id
_entity.type
_entity.pdbx_description
1 polymer ?
#
loop_
_entity_poly.entity_id
_entity_poly.type
_entity_poly.pdbx_seq_one_letter_code
_entity_poly.pdbx_strand_id
1 'polypeptide(L)'
;MKLENMKRNRAGRYIPREFADEIVGTLEDYDLEPEFIEGAAFILSYLTCPEGSDMHGAEFPKYLDNGLLALEAEPPAEVMSAAREVIELLKANGVEVVDAFIVRGDR
;
A
#
# COMPACT_ATOMS: atom_id res chain seq x y z
N MET A 1 -24.89 22.01 5.99
CA MET A 1 -23.74 21.29 6.58
C MET A 1 -23.16 20.14 5.73
N LYS A 2 -23.85 19.61 4.70
CA LYS A 2 -23.34 18.47 3.90
C LYS A 2 -22.34 18.84 2.78
N LEU A 3 -22.41 20.05 2.21
CA LEU A 3 -21.55 20.46 1.08
C LEU A 3 -20.23 21.13 1.50
N GLU A 4 -20.15 21.74 2.69
CA GLU A 4 -18.91 22.39 3.13
C GLU A 4 -17.81 21.40 3.53
N ASN A 5 -18.18 20.21 3.99
CA ASN A 5 -17.22 19.14 4.29
C ASN A 5 -16.61 18.51 3.04
N MET A 6 -17.31 18.53 1.90
CA MET A 6 -16.73 18.13 0.60
C MET A 6 -15.70 19.15 0.09
N LYS A 7 -15.69 20.39 0.61
CA LYS A 7 -14.75 21.44 0.17
C LYS A 7 -13.35 21.32 0.79
N ARG A 8 -13.10 20.30 1.61
CA ARG A 8 -11.78 19.99 2.15
C ARG A 8 -11.42 18.55 1.84
N ASN A 9 -11.45 18.19 0.55
CA ASN A 9 -10.97 16.91 0.04
C ASN A 9 -9.49 16.74 0.44
N ARG A 10 -9.28 16.14 1.61
CA ARG A 10 -7.98 15.89 2.22
C ARG A 10 -7.98 14.45 2.71
N ALA A 11 -6.80 13.86 2.85
CA ALA A 11 -6.66 12.54 3.46
C ALA A 11 -7.06 12.63 4.94
N GLY A 12 -7.70 11.61 5.46
CA GLY A 12 -8.15 11.63 6.85
C GLY A 12 -9.02 10.44 7.20
N ARG A 13 -9.54 10.40 8.43
CA ARG A 13 -10.34 9.29 8.96
C ARG A 13 -11.84 9.53 8.75
N TYR A 14 -12.29 9.41 7.50
CA TYR A 14 -13.70 9.62 7.13
C TYR A 14 -14.55 8.37 7.34
N ILE A 15 -13.93 7.20 7.22
CA ILE A 15 -14.53 5.90 7.53
C ILE A 15 -13.64 5.13 8.52
N PRO A 16 -14.18 4.15 9.26
CA PRO A 16 -13.39 3.23 10.06
C PRO A 16 -12.41 2.44 9.20
N ARG A 17 -11.22 2.16 9.73
CA ARG A 17 -10.19 1.42 8.98
C ARG A 17 -10.60 -0.03 8.76
N GLU A 18 -11.21 -0.62 9.76
CA GLU A 18 -11.73 -1.99 9.73
C GLU A 18 -12.73 -2.18 8.58
N PHE A 19 -13.52 -1.15 8.28
CA PHE A 19 -14.48 -1.18 7.17
C PHE A 19 -13.80 -1.06 5.80
N ALA A 20 -12.74 -0.26 5.69
CA ALA A 20 -11.93 -0.22 4.47
C ALA A 20 -11.24 -1.56 4.21
N ASP A 21 -10.67 -2.16 5.25
CA ASP A 21 -9.99 -3.47 5.15
C ASP A 21 -10.98 -4.57 4.72
N GLU A 22 -12.21 -4.56 5.24
CA GLU A 22 -13.29 -5.47 4.81
C GLU A 22 -13.66 -5.32 3.33
N ILE A 23 -13.73 -4.07 2.82
CA ILE A 23 -14.00 -3.83 1.41
C ILE A 23 -12.86 -4.36 0.55
N VAL A 24 -11.59 -4.07 0.90
CA VAL A 24 -10.43 -4.54 0.11
C VAL A 24 -10.40 -6.07 0.08
N GLY A 25 -10.56 -6.74 1.23
CA GLY A 25 -10.62 -8.21 1.27
C GLY A 25 -11.77 -8.77 0.44
N THR A 26 -12.93 -8.11 0.45
CA THR A 26 -14.05 -8.50 -0.41
C THR A 26 -13.70 -8.33 -1.90
N LEU A 27 -12.96 -7.30 -2.29
CA LEU A 27 -12.55 -7.12 -3.69
C LEU A 27 -11.52 -8.18 -4.13
N GLU A 28 -10.60 -8.56 -3.25
CA GLU A 28 -9.60 -9.60 -3.46
C GLU A 28 -10.22 -11.00 -3.62
N ASP A 29 -11.37 -11.25 -2.99
CA ASP A 29 -12.13 -12.50 -3.14
C ASP A 29 -12.84 -12.65 -4.50
N TYR A 30 -12.91 -11.57 -5.29
CA TYR A 30 -13.53 -11.58 -6.62
C TYR A 30 -12.46 -11.60 -7.71
N ASP A 31 -12.82 -12.19 -8.87
CA ASP A 31 -11.98 -12.23 -10.07
C ASP A 31 -12.00 -10.87 -10.78
N LEU A 32 -11.35 -9.87 -10.17
CA LEU A 32 -11.21 -8.50 -10.65
C LEU A 32 -9.78 -8.24 -11.12
N GLU A 33 -9.63 -7.29 -12.03
CA GLU A 33 -8.31 -6.83 -12.49
C GLU A 33 -7.50 -6.24 -11.31
N PRO A 34 -6.20 -6.59 -11.17
CA PRO A 34 -5.37 -6.11 -10.05
C PRO A 34 -5.34 -4.58 -9.91
N GLU A 35 -5.29 -3.86 -11.02
CA GLU A 35 -5.25 -2.38 -11.03
C GLU A 35 -6.51 -1.77 -10.44
N PHE A 36 -7.65 -2.47 -10.54
CA PHE A 36 -8.89 -2.05 -9.92
C PHE A 36 -8.82 -2.18 -8.40
N ILE A 37 -8.31 -3.32 -7.91
CA ILE A 37 -8.16 -3.59 -6.47
C ILE A 37 -7.18 -2.59 -5.86
N GLU A 38 -6.03 -2.38 -6.50
CA GLU A 38 -5.02 -1.41 -6.08
C GLU A 38 -5.56 0.02 -6.02
N GLY A 39 -6.28 0.45 -7.07
CA GLY A 39 -6.93 1.75 -7.11
C GLY A 39 -7.94 1.94 -5.97
N ALA A 40 -8.76 0.92 -5.71
CA ALA A 40 -9.72 0.94 -4.60
C ALA A 40 -9.01 1.00 -3.24
N ALA A 41 -7.99 0.17 -3.02
CA ALA A 41 -7.19 0.15 -1.80
C ALA A 41 -6.51 1.51 -1.55
N PHE A 42 -5.97 2.15 -2.59
CA PHE A 42 -5.36 3.47 -2.49
C PHE A 42 -6.37 4.54 -2.05
N ILE A 43 -7.57 4.58 -2.65
CA ILE A 43 -8.61 5.54 -2.26
C ILE A 43 -9.09 5.28 -0.84
N LEU A 44 -9.25 4.01 -0.44
CA LEU A 44 -9.66 3.66 0.91
C LEU A 44 -8.59 4.03 1.94
N SER A 45 -7.30 3.89 1.61
CA SER A 45 -6.18 4.38 2.42
C SER A 45 -6.25 5.90 2.62
N TYR A 46 -6.53 6.65 1.55
CA TYR A 46 -6.73 8.11 1.65
C TYR A 46 -7.90 8.47 2.58
N LEU A 47 -9.01 7.73 2.50
CA LEU A 47 -10.22 7.95 3.31
C LEU A 47 -10.16 7.41 4.75
N THR A 48 -9.10 6.68 5.09
CA THR A 48 -8.85 6.13 6.43
C THR A 48 -7.55 6.63 7.06
N CYS A 49 -6.86 7.58 6.41
CA CYS A 49 -5.54 8.05 6.84
C CYS A 49 -5.55 8.47 8.33
N PRO A 50 -4.80 7.78 9.20
CA PRO A 50 -4.90 7.95 10.64
C PRO A 50 -4.33 9.29 11.11
N GLU A 51 -4.88 9.82 12.21
CA GLU A 51 -4.28 10.95 12.90
C GLU A 51 -2.87 10.57 13.39
N GLY A 52 -1.86 11.36 13.00
CA GLY A 52 -0.44 11.07 13.26
C GLY A 52 0.34 10.54 12.06
N SER A 53 -0.32 10.21 10.95
CA SER A 53 0.36 10.03 9.66
C SER A 53 0.83 11.39 9.11
N ASP A 54 2.02 11.44 8.52
CA ASP A 54 2.55 12.63 7.82
C ASP A 54 1.64 13.09 6.66
N MET A 55 0.82 12.18 6.17
CA MET A 55 -0.11 12.40 5.07
C MET A 55 -1.52 12.74 5.53
N HIS A 56 -1.81 12.72 6.83
CA HIS A 56 -3.10 13.14 7.35
C HIS A 56 -3.35 14.63 7.04
N GLY A 57 -4.51 14.96 6.47
CA GLY A 57 -4.84 16.31 6.02
C GLY A 57 -4.20 16.72 4.69
N ALA A 58 -3.42 15.86 4.03
CA ALA A 58 -2.85 16.14 2.72
C ALA A 58 -3.93 16.23 1.64
N GLU A 59 -3.76 17.10 0.65
CA GLU A 59 -4.64 17.11 -0.52
C GLU A 59 -4.36 15.90 -1.40
N PHE A 60 -5.37 15.47 -2.15
CA PHE A 60 -5.29 14.28 -2.99
C PHE A 60 -4.06 14.23 -3.93
N PRO A 61 -3.66 15.30 -4.65
CA PRO A 61 -2.47 15.25 -5.50
C PRO A 61 -1.20 14.90 -4.73
N LYS A 62 -0.99 15.53 -3.56
CA LYS A 62 0.17 15.23 -2.70
C LYS A 62 0.13 13.79 -2.19
N TYR A 63 -1.07 13.28 -1.89
CA TYR A 63 -1.25 11.89 -1.46
C TYR A 63 -0.92 10.89 -2.56
N LEU A 64 -1.34 11.20 -3.80
CA LEU A 64 -0.99 10.42 -4.99
C LEU A 64 0.51 10.43 -5.25
N ASP A 65 1.15 11.60 -5.23
CA ASP A 65 2.60 11.70 -5.44
C ASP A 65 3.37 10.84 -4.42
N ASN A 66 2.97 10.86 -3.15
CA ASN A 66 3.57 10.01 -2.12
C ASN A 66 3.33 8.51 -2.38
N GLY A 67 2.12 8.14 -2.82
CA GLY A 67 1.80 6.76 -3.21
C GLY A 67 2.64 6.28 -4.38
N LEU A 68 2.81 7.11 -5.41
CA LEU A 68 3.65 6.81 -6.57
C LEU A 68 5.12 6.66 -6.19
N LEU A 69 5.65 7.53 -5.32
CA LEU A 69 7.01 7.40 -4.79
C LEU A 69 7.20 6.11 -3.99
N ALA A 70 6.19 5.67 -3.23
CA ALA A 70 6.24 4.40 -2.52
C ALA A 70 6.23 3.20 -3.48
N LEU A 71 5.43 3.25 -4.55
CA LEU A 71 5.42 2.23 -5.61
C LEU A 71 6.76 2.19 -6.37
N GLU A 72 7.36 3.33 -6.67
CA GLU A 72 8.70 3.41 -7.28
C GLU A 72 9.82 2.94 -6.34
N ALA A 73 9.58 2.97 -5.03
CA ALA A 73 10.49 2.42 -4.03
C ALA A 73 10.39 0.89 -3.93
N GLU A 74 9.28 0.27 -4.33
CA GLU A 74 9.20 -1.18 -4.39
C GLU A 74 10.25 -1.74 -5.38
N PRO A 75 11.01 -2.77 -4.98
CA PRO A 75 11.90 -3.44 -5.91
C PRO A 75 11.07 -4.05 -7.06
N PRO A 76 11.57 -4.03 -8.30
CA PRO A 76 10.89 -4.68 -9.42
C PRO A 76 10.49 -6.12 -9.09
N ALA A 77 9.35 -6.59 -9.61
CA ALA A 77 8.84 -7.94 -9.35
C ALA A 77 9.89 -9.05 -9.60
N GLU A 78 10.74 -8.86 -10.60
CA GLU A 78 11.88 -9.75 -10.91
C GLU A 78 12.90 -9.83 -9.76
N VAL A 79 13.21 -8.70 -9.12
CA VAL A 79 14.11 -8.63 -7.96
C VAL A 79 13.48 -9.31 -6.75
N MET A 80 12.18 -9.09 -6.55
CA MET A 80 11.42 -9.76 -5.48
C MET A 80 11.35 -11.28 -5.68
N SER A 81 11.14 -11.72 -6.93
CA SER A 81 11.13 -13.15 -7.28
C SER A 81 12.50 -13.79 -7.03
N ALA A 82 13.59 -13.15 -7.48
CA ALA A 82 14.94 -13.64 -7.25
C ALA A 82 15.27 -13.74 -5.75
N ALA A 83 14.88 -12.73 -4.96
CA ALA A 83 15.06 -12.78 -3.50
C ALA A 83 14.30 -13.95 -2.87
N ARG A 84 13.06 -14.22 -3.33
CA ARG A 84 12.24 -15.34 -2.86
C ARG A 84 12.87 -16.70 -3.18
N GLU A 85 13.41 -16.88 -4.38
CA GLU A 85 14.10 -18.12 -4.78
C GLU A 85 15.29 -18.43 -3.86
N VAL A 86 16.08 -17.41 -3.51
CA VAL A 86 17.20 -17.56 -2.58
C VAL A 86 16.72 -17.96 -1.19
N ILE A 87 15.65 -17.33 -0.69
CA ILE A 87 15.07 -17.66 0.63
C ILE A 87 14.57 -19.11 0.66
N GLU A 88 13.87 -19.56 -0.37
CA GLU A 88 13.37 -20.94 -0.44
C GLU A 88 14.52 -21.95 -0.54
N LEU A 89 15.59 -21.62 -1.27
CA LEU A 89 16.79 -22.45 -1.30
C LEU A 89 17.44 -22.58 0.09
N LEU A 90 17.55 -21.48 0.84
CA LEU A 90 18.10 -21.50 2.21
C LEU A 90 17.26 -22.40 3.13
N LYS A 91 15.94 -22.26 3.08
CA LYS A 91 15.01 -23.12 3.85
C LYS A 91 15.15 -24.59 3.47
N ALA A 92 15.26 -24.90 2.18
CA ALA A 92 15.45 -26.27 1.70
C ALA A 92 16.76 -26.91 2.21
N ASN A 93 17.76 -26.09 2.55
CA ASN A 93 19.02 -26.52 3.14
C ASN A 93 19.02 -26.49 4.68
N GLY A 94 17.84 -26.34 5.31
CA GLY A 94 17.70 -26.34 6.77
C GLY A 94 18.12 -25.04 7.44
N VAL A 95 18.24 -23.94 6.70
CA VAL A 95 18.53 -22.61 7.25
C VAL A 95 17.22 -21.88 7.54
N GLU A 96 17.06 -21.44 8.80
CA GLU A 96 15.96 -20.56 9.19
C GLU A 96 16.29 -19.11 8.81
N VAL A 97 15.45 -18.50 7.96
CA VAL A 97 15.58 -17.09 7.57
C VAL A 97 14.72 -16.27 8.51
N VAL A 98 15.37 -15.51 9.40
CA VAL A 98 14.69 -14.65 10.39
C VAL A 98 14.26 -13.31 9.77
N ASP A 99 15.18 -12.65 9.04
CA ASP A 99 14.94 -11.39 8.33
C ASP A 99 15.71 -11.36 7.01
N ALA A 100 15.17 -10.66 6.00
CA ALA A 100 15.81 -10.43 4.72
C ALA A 100 15.56 -8.99 4.25
N PHE A 101 16.60 -8.34 3.72
CA PHE A 101 16.54 -6.94 3.27
C PHE A 101 17.04 -6.83 1.83
N ILE A 102 16.34 -6.03 1.01
CA ILE A 102 16.80 -5.63 -0.31
C ILE A 102 17.41 -4.24 -0.18
N VAL A 103 18.73 -4.15 -0.35
CA VAL A 103 19.47 -2.88 -0.30
C VAL A 103 19.74 -2.43 -1.73
N ARG A 104 19.23 -1.26 -2.12
CA ARG A 104 19.64 -0.61 -3.38
C ARG A 104 21.07 -0.09 -3.19
N GLY A 105 22.01 -0.60 -3.99
CA GLY A 105 23.36 -0.04 -4.04
C GLY A 105 23.34 1.27 -4.82
N ASP A 106 23.96 2.32 -4.28
CA ASP A 106 24.19 3.56 -5.02
C ASP A 106 25.00 3.23 -6.29
N ARG A 107 24.42 3.53 -7.46
CA ARG A 107 25.11 3.55 -8.74
C ARG A 107 25.31 4.97 -9.20
#